data_AF-A0A970I170-F1
#
_entry.id   AF-A0A970I170-F1
#
_cell.length_a   1.000
_cell.length_b   1.000
_cell.length_c   1.000
_cell.angle_alpha   90.00
_cell.angle_beta   90.00
_cell.angle_gamma   90.00
#
_symmetry.space_group_name_H-M   'P 1'
#
loop_
_entity.id
_entity.type
_entity.pdbx_description
1 polymer ?
#
loop_
_entity_poly.entity_id
_entity_poly.type
_entity_poly.pdbx_seq_one_letter_code
_entity_poly.pdbx_strand_id
1 'polypeptide(L)'
;RYSFSTPAWWFPVEAGKNPGVAFLKFAEENNMENVFVPWTEIKHPDFPGKKVEVGGIKPFVSINPPEDKLQDLIEKNSRFIVEMAGMHPELQFLDMKVEDQGENIFRLSLKVHNKGIFATSAAVGERNVFTRLMRISLETNGKQKFLSGQKVQVIQRLEGGESAEYSWLIMGKGAVKITAGAVNTGIITTTAELK
;
A
#
# COMPACT_ATOMS: atom_id res chain seq x y z
N ARG A 1 -6.07 3.46 1.55
CA ARG A 1 -4.89 2.82 0.94
C ARG A 1 -4.01 3.93 0.41
N TYR A 2 -2.68 3.80 0.48
CA TYR A 2 -1.81 4.70 -0.25
C TYR A 2 -1.99 4.45 -1.76
N SER A 3 -1.94 5.51 -2.55
CA SER A 3 -2.10 5.44 -4.00
C SER A 3 -0.89 6.12 -4.62
N PHE A 4 -0.11 5.34 -5.36
CA PHE A 4 1.05 5.83 -6.10
C PHE A 4 0.83 5.49 -7.56
N SER A 5 1.15 6.43 -8.45
CA SER A 5 1.16 6.19 -9.88
C SER A 5 2.53 6.55 -10.42
N THR A 6 3.15 5.60 -11.10
CA THR A 6 4.34 5.85 -11.91
C THR A 6 3.94 5.66 -13.37
N PRO A 7 4.16 6.64 -14.26
CA PRO A 7 4.12 6.35 -15.68
C PRO A 7 5.29 5.41 -15.95
N ALA A 8 5.00 4.11 -16.15
CA ALA A 8 6.02 3.10 -16.38
C ALA A 8 6.96 3.47 -17.55
N TRP A 9 6.44 4.26 -18.50
CA TRP A 9 7.18 4.87 -19.59
C TRP A 9 6.59 6.24 -19.94
N TRP A 10 7.45 7.19 -20.30
CA TRP A 10 7.08 8.49 -20.87
C TRP A 10 8.30 9.11 -21.56
N PHE A 11 8.08 9.77 -22.70
CA PHE A 11 9.09 10.62 -23.35
C PHE A 11 8.81 12.09 -23.02
N PRO A 12 9.82 12.94 -22.82
CA PRO A 12 9.61 14.31 -22.36
C PRO A 12 8.83 15.15 -23.37
N VAL A 13 7.74 15.78 -22.92
CA VAL A 13 6.98 16.77 -23.70
C VAL A 13 6.92 18.06 -22.88
N GLU A 14 7.48 19.14 -23.43
CA GLU A 14 7.37 20.46 -22.81
C GLU A 14 5.92 20.95 -22.81
N ALA A 15 5.54 21.67 -21.75
CA ALA A 15 4.19 22.23 -21.62
C ALA A 15 3.84 23.13 -22.81
N GLY A 16 2.67 22.91 -23.41
CA GLY A 16 2.19 23.67 -24.56
C GLY A 16 2.80 23.28 -25.92
N LYS A 17 3.68 22.27 -25.98
CA LYS A 17 4.20 21.72 -27.25
C LYS A 17 3.32 20.59 -27.77
N ASN A 18 3.38 20.38 -29.08
CA ASN A 18 2.69 19.28 -29.74
C ASN A 18 3.38 17.93 -29.40
N PRO A 19 2.67 16.95 -28.79
CA PRO A 19 3.26 15.68 -28.39
C PRO A 19 3.84 14.86 -29.55
N GLY A 20 3.24 14.94 -30.74
CA GLY A 20 3.73 14.22 -31.92
C GLY A 20 5.07 14.76 -32.40
N VAL A 21 5.23 16.08 -32.42
CA VAL A 21 6.51 16.72 -32.76
C VAL A 21 7.58 16.40 -31.71
N ALA A 22 7.21 16.45 -30.43
CA ALA A 22 8.12 16.08 -29.34
C ALA A 22 8.57 14.61 -29.45
N PHE A 23 7.65 13.71 -29.78
CA PHE A 23 7.96 12.30 -29.99
C PHE A 23 8.92 12.08 -31.17
N LEU A 24 8.68 12.74 -32.32
CA LEU A 24 9.56 12.59 -33.49
C LEU A 24 10.98 13.07 -33.21
N LYS A 25 11.13 14.17 -32.46
CA LYS A 25 12.44 14.66 -32.00
C LYS A 25 13.10 13.65 -31.05
N PHE A 26 12.36 13.14 -30.08
CA PHE A 26 12.85 12.11 -29.15
C PHE A 26 13.30 10.85 -29.90
N ALA A 27 12.54 10.42 -30.90
CA ALA A 27 12.84 9.26 -31.73
C ALA A 27 14.13 9.45 -32.53
N GLU A 28 14.35 10.65 -33.10
CA GLU A 28 15.60 11.01 -33.77
C GLU A 28 16.80 10.97 -32.81
N GLU A 29 16.67 11.57 -31.62
CA GLU A 29 17.73 11.58 -30.59
C GLU A 29 18.08 10.19 -30.05
N ASN A 30 17.14 9.24 -30.08
CA ASN A 30 17.31 7.87 -29.58
C ASN A 30 17.49 6.84 -30.71
N ASN A 31 17.69 7.27 -31.96
CA ASN A 31 17.85 6.40 -33.12
C ASN A 31 16.72 5.36 -33.28
N MET A 32 15.48 5.76 -32.96
CA MET A 32 14.33 4.87 -33.12
C MET A 32 13.94 4.78 -34.60
N GLU A 33 14.11 3.60 -35.17
CA GLU A 33 13.75 3.35 -36.56
C GLU A 33 12.24 3.10 -36.72
N ASN A 34 11.74 3.29 -37.94
CA ASN A 34 10.42 2.83 -38.35
C ASN A 34 9.24 3.42 -37.53
N VAL A 35 9.41 4.62 -36.96
CA VAL A 35 8.40 5.29 -36.11
C VAL A 35 7.37 6.12 -36.87
N PHE A 36 7.65 6.47 -38.12
CA PHE A 36 6.81 7.34 -38.95
C PHE A 36 6.60 6.74 -40.34
N VAL A 37 5.37 6.82 -40.85
CA VAL A 37 5.01 6.44 -42.21
C VAL A 37 4.80 7.72 -43.01
N PRO A 38 5.56 7.95 -44.09
CA PRO A 38 5.33 9.09 -44.98
C PRO A 38 3.90 9.13 -45.50
N TRP A 39 3.29 10.31 -45.46
CA TRP A 39 1.94 10.52 -46.01
C TRP A 39 1.92 10.17 -47.50
N THR A 40 1.09 9.20 -47.85
CA THR A 40 0.97 8.68 -49.20
C THR A 40 -0.49 8.69 -49.64
N GLU A 41 -0.74 9.14 -50.86
CA GLU A 41 -2.08 9.19 -51.43
C GLU A 41 -2.62 7.78 -51.72
N ILE A 42 -3.88 7.53 -51.35
CA ILE A 42 -4.58 6.26 -51.57
C ILE A 42 -5.99 6.47 -52.13
N LYS A 43 -6.50 5.46 -52.83
CA LYS A 43 -7.92 5.39 -53.22
C LYS A 43 -8.69 4.63 -52.14
N HIS A 44 -9.41 5.37 -51.28
CA HIS A 44 -10.18 4.76 -50.18
C HIS A 44 -11.63 4.46 -50.61
N PRO A 45 -12.14 3.23 -50.41
CA PRO A 45 -13.49 2.83 -50.88
C PRO A 45 -14.61 3.69 -50.28
N ASP A 46 -14.47 4.11 -49.02
CA ASP A 46 -15.48 4.94 -48.34
C ASP A 46 -15.46 6.42 -48.74
N PHE A 47 -14.46 6.87 -49.51
CA PHE A 47 -14.30 8.27 -49.93
C PHE A 47 -14.16 8.41 -51.45
N PRO A 48 -15.17 7.99 -52.23
CA PRO A 48 -15.10 8.06 -53.69
C PRO A 48 -14.97 9.51 -54.17
N GLY A 49 -14.10 9.73 -55.15
CA GLY A 49 -13.88 11.05 -55.76
C GLY A 49 -13.14 12.06 -54.89
N LYS A 50 -12.64 11.67 -53.71
CA LYS A 50 -11.84 12.53 -52.83
C LYS A 50 -10.38 12.09 -52.81
N LYS A 51 -9.47 13.05 -52.65
CA LYS A 51 -8.06 12.79 -52.35
C LYS A 51 -7.94 12.38 -50.88
N VAL A 52 -7.37 11.21 -50.61
CA VAL A 52 -7.13 10.68 -49.26
C VAL A 52 -5.65 10.35 -49.12
N GLU A 53 -5.05 10.74 -48.00
CA GLU A 53 -3.67 10.41 -47.67
C GLU A 53 -3.63 9.58 -46.39
N VAL A 54 -2.71 8.61 -46.32
CA VAL A 54 -2.47 7.78 -45.13
C VAL A 54 -1.00 7.86 -44.74
N GLY A 55 -0.73 7.99 -43.44
CA GLY A 55 0.60 8.15 -42.90
C GLY A 55 0.56 8.63 -41.46
N GLY A 56 1.70 9.10 -40.96
CA GLY A 56 1.85 9.63 -39.62
C GLY A 56 2.71 8.75 -38.71
N ILE A 57 2.70 9.10 -37.42
CA ILE A 57 3.39 8.32 -36.38
C ILE A 57 2.72 6.96 -36.27
N LYS A 58 3.51 5.88 -36.25
CA LYS A 58 2.97 4.53 -36.14
C LYS A 58 2.17 4.36 -34.83
N PRO A 59 1.16 3.50 -34.80
CA PRO A 59 0.50 3.16 -33.56
C PRO A 59 1.50 2.63 -32.52
N PHE A 60 1.26 2.96 -31.25
CA PHE A 60 1.94 2.45 -30.05
C PHE A 60 3.42 2.81 -29.84
N VAL A 61 4.13 3.32 -30.85
CA VAL A 61 5.57 3.66 -30.71
C VAL A 61 5.83 4.77 -29.68
N SER A 62 4.82 5.58 -29.34
CA SER A 62 4.92 6.65 -28.33
C SER A 62 4.57 6.21 -26.91
N ILE A 63 3.84 5.09 -26.75
CA ILE A 63 3.43 4.57 -25.42
C ILE A 63 4.23 3.34 -24.99
N ASN A 64 4.98 2.75 -25.91
CA ASN A 64 5.92 1.68 -25.61
C ASN A 64 7.35 2.24 -25.55
N PRO A 65 8.14 1.83 -24.55
CA PRO A 65 9.57 2.17 -24.52
C PRO A 65 10.32 1.50 -25.67
N PRO A 66 11.42 2.11 -26.16
CA PRO A 66 12.43 1.41 -26.93
C PRO A 66 12.98 0.21 -26.17
N GLU A 67 13.41 -0.83 -26.90
CA GLU A 67 13.89 -2.10 -26.33
C GLU A 67 15.10 -1.89 -25.40
N ASP A 68 16.03 -1.00 -25.77
CA ASP A 68 17.22 -0.68 -24.98
C ASP A 68 16.91 0.00 -23.63
N LYS A 69 15.69 0.53 -23.44
CA LYS A 69 15.23 1.14 -22.19
C LYS A 69 14.50 0.16 -21.27
N LEU A 70 14.06 -1.00 -21.79
CA LEU A 70 13.15 -1.88 -21.07
C LEU A 70 13.74 -2.40 -19.75
N GLN A 71 15.00 -2.84 -19.77
CA GLN A 71 15.65 -3.41 -18.59
C GLN A 71 15.77 -2.38 -17.44
N ASP A 72 16.21 -1.16 -17.74
CA ASP A 72 16.33 -0.08 -16.77
C ASP A 72 14.97 0.32 -16.17
N LEU A 73 13.92 0.35 -17.01
CA LEU A 73 12.56 0.63 -16.54
C LEU A 73 12.04 -0.48 -15.62
N ILE A 74 12.28 -1.75 -15.96
CA ILE A 74 11.92 -2.89 -15.11
C ILE A 74 12.60 -2.74 -13.75
N GLU A 75 13.93 -2.56 -13.73
CA GLU A 75 14.69 -2.46 -12.49
C GLU A 75 14.22 -1.29 -11.60
N LYS A 76 14.00 -0.11 -12.18
CA LYS A 76 13.53 1.07 -11.46
C LYS A 76 12.13 0.87 -10.87
N ASN A 77 11.19 0.34 -11.66
CA ASN A 77 9.80 0.14 -11.21
C ASN A 77 9.70 -1.02 -10.21
N SER A 78 10.41 -2.12 -10.43
CA SER A 78 10.46 -3.25 -9.50
C SER A 78 11.05 -2.81 -8.15
N ARG A 79 12.15 -2.05 -8.16
CA ARG A 79 12.73 -1.50 -6.93
C ARG A 79 11.73 -0.60 -6.21
N PHE A 80 11.07 0.31 -6.91
CA PHE A 80 10.05 1.18 -6.31
C PHE A 80 8.94 0.37 -5.61
N ILE A 81 8.40 -0.67 -6.26
CA ILE A 81 7.34 -1.51 -5.69
C ILE A 81 7.85 -2.26 -4.45
N VAL A 82 9.06 -2.84 -4.51
CA VAL A 82 9.64 -3.59 -3.39
C VAL A 82 9.91 -2.69 -2.19
N GLU A 83 10.53 -1.53 -2.40
CA GLU A 83 10.79 -0.54 -1.35
C GLU A 83 9.47 -0.06 -0.72
N MET A 84 8.46 0.26 -1.54
CA MET A 84 7.15 0.68 -1.06
C MET A 84 6.44 -0.42 -0.26
N ALA A 85 6.57 -1.69 -0.67
CA ALA A 85 6.05 -2.83 0.10
C ALA A 85 6.78 -3.00 1.44
N GLY A 86 8.09 -2.76 1.48
CA GLY A 86 8.88 -2.76 2.72
C GLY A 86 8.49 -1.67 3.72
N MET A 87 7.87 -0.57 3.25
CA MET A 87 7.36 0.50 4.10
C MET A 87 5.99 0.18 4.74
N HIS A 88 5.37 -0.98 4.42
CA HIS A 88 4.07 -1.39 4.94
C HIS A 88 4.00 -1.37 6.47
N PRO A 89 2.85 -1.05 7.10
CA PRO A 89 2.68 -1.14 8.54
C PRO A 89 3.01 -2.54 9.05
N GLU A 90 3.75 -2.62 10.15
CA GLU A 90 4.09 -3.89 10.80
C GLU A 90 3.84 -3.75 12.29
N LEU A 91 2.89 -4.53 12.81
CA LEU A 91 2.46 -4.45 14.20
C LEU A 91 3.36 -5.31 15.09
N GLN A 92 3.61 -4.82 16.30
CA GLN A 92 4.21 -5.61 17.38
C GLN A 92 3.61 -5.25 18.74
N PHE A 93 3.70 -6.17 19.69
CA PHE A 93 3.39 -5.89 21.09
C PHE A 93 4.64 -5.37 21.80
N LEU A 94 4.51 -4.27 22.55
CA LEU A 94 5.55 -3.70 23.40
C LEU A 94 5.06 -3.57 24.84
N ASP A 95 6.02 -3.42 25.77
CA ASP A 95 5.77 -3.08 27.17
C ASP A 95 4.74 -3.96 27.88
N MET A 96 4.68 -5.25 27.55
CA MET A 96 3.76 -6.17 28.22
C MET A 96 4.13 -6.32 29.70
N LYS A 97 3.19 -6.01 30.58
CA LYS A 97 3.34 -6.06 32.04
C LYS A 97 2.13 -6.72 32.68
N VAL A 98 2.40 -7.59 33.65
CA VAL A 98 1.39 -8.20 34.51
C VAL A 98 1.70 -7.79 35.94
N GLU A 99 0.77 -7.10 36.59
CA GLU A 99 0.89 -6.61 37.95
C GLU A 99 -0.16 -7.30 38.83
N ASP A 100 0.28 -7.94 39.92
CA ASP A 100 -0.61 -8.47 40.95
C ASP A 100 -1.19 -7.31 41.77
N GLN A 101 -2.51 -7.20 41.82
CA GLN A 101 -3.24 -6.17 42.57
C GLN A 101 -3.79 -6.74 43.89
N GLY A 102 -3.44 -7.98 44.25
CA GLY A 102 -3.98 -8.71 45.39
C GLY A 102 -5.29 -9.43 45.07
N GLU A 103 -5.75 -10.26 46.01
CA GLU A 103 -7.05 -10.95 45.91
C GLU A 103 -7.26 -11.76 44.60
N ASN A 104 -6.17 -12.30 44.03
CA ASN A 104 -6.19 -13.04 42.77
C ASN A 104 -6.64 -12.16 41.58
N ILE A 105 -6.38 -10.85 41.64
CA ILE A 105 -6.66 -9.86 40.61
C ILE A 105 -5.34 -9.39 40.00
N PHE A 106 -5.28 -9.40 38.67
CA PHE A 106 -4.12 -9.01 37.90
C PHE A 106 -4.47 -7.87 36.95
N ARG A 107 -3.59 -6.88 36.86
CA ARG A 107 -3.61 -5.88 35.79
C ARG A 107 -2.64 -6.30 34.70
N LEU A 108 -3.16 -6.52 33.50
CA LEU A 108 -2.37 -6.76 32.30
C LEU A 108 -2.38 -5.49 31.45
N SER A 109 -1.21 -4.94 31.17
CA SER A 109 -1.03 -3.77 30.29
C SER A 109 -0.05 -4.09 29.17
N LEU A 110 -0.28 -3.54 27.97
CA LEU A 110 0.65 -3.65 26.84
C LEU A 110 0.39 -2.51 25.84
N LYS A 111 1.32 -2.35 24.90
CA LYS A 111 1.17 -1.46 23.75
C LYS A 111 1.09 -2.24 22.46
N VAL A 112 0.23 -1.81 21.55
CA VAL A 112 0.29 -2.19 20.13
C VAL A 112 1.04 -1.09 19.41
N HIS A 113 2.17 -1.44 18.81
CA HIS A 113 3.08 -0.51 18.16
C HIS A 113 3.18 -0.82 16.67
N ASN A 114 3.11 0.20 15.83
CA ASN A 114 3.42 0.08 14.41
C ASN A 114 4.89 0.41 14.19
N LYS A 115 5.75 -0.61 14.05
CA LYS A 115 7.18 -0.38 13.74
C LYS A 115 7.46 -0.11 12.26
N GLY A 116 6.43 -0.22 11.41
CA GLY A 116 6.52 0.12 9.99
C GLY A 116 6.58 1.64 9.76
N ILE A 117 6.84 2.04 8.51
CA ILE A 117 6.94 3.46 8.13
C ILE A 117 5.55 4.04 7.82
N PHE A 118 4.74 3.29 7.06
CA PHE A 118 3.39 3.70 6.75
C PHE A 118 2.45 3.52 7.91
N ALA A 119 1.42 4.36 7.93
CA ALA A 119 0.33 4.21 8.86
C ALA A 119 -0.49 2.95 8.57
N THR A 120 -1.17 2.46 9.60
CA THR A 120 -2.03 1.27 9.54
C THR A 120 -3.21 1.41 8.57
N SER A 121 -3.60 2.64 8.27
CA SER A 121 -4.57 2.98 7.22
C SER A 121 -4.26 4.37 6.64
N ALA A 122 -4.80 4.67 5.46
CA ALA A 122 -4.73 6.03 4.92
C ALA A 122 -5.64 6.96 5.75
N ALA A 123 -5.32 8.26 5.82
CA ALA A 123 -6.10 9.24 6.59
C ALA A 123 -7.60 9.26 6.24
N VAL A 124 -7.95 9.12 4.96
CA VAL A 124 -9.36 9.02 4.53
C VAL A 124 -10.07 7.76 5.10
N GLY A 125 -9.32 6.69 5.35
CA GLY A 125 -9.82 5.44 5.91
C GLY A 125 -10.12 5.51 7.41
N GLU A 126 -9.72 6.59 8.09
CA GLU A 126 -10.12 6.85 9.48
C GLU A 126 -11.61 7.24 9.55
N ARG A 127 -12.09 8.01 8.58
CA ARG A 127 -13.50 8.42 8.47
C ARG A 127 -14.33 7.44 7.66
N ASN A 128 -13.70 6.71 6.73
CA ASN A 128 -14.38 5.78 5.83
C ASN A 128 -14.00 4.32 6.15
N VAL A 129 -14.92 3.61 6.78
CA VAL A 129 -14.74 2.23 7.30
C VAL A 129 -14.85 1.16 6.21
N PHE A 130 -14.60 1.50 4.95
CA PHE A 130 -14.50 0.50 3.88
C PHE A 130 -13.36 -0.49 4.11
N THR A 131 -12.28 -0.05 4.77
CA THR A 131 -11.21 -0.93 5.28
C THR A 131 -11.56 -1.49 6.64
N ARG A 132 -11.28 -2.78 6.88
CA ARG A 132 -11.52 -3.40 8.19
C ARG A 132 -10.76 -2.65 9.27
N LEU A 133 -11.47 -2.26 10.32
CA LEU A 133 -10.86 -1.64 11.50
C LEU A 133 -9.97 -2.65 12.21
N MET A 134 -8.80 -2.19 12.64
CA MET A 134 -7.95 -2.95 13.54
C MET A 134 -8.68 -3.18 14.86
N ARG A 135 -8.51 -4.37 15.43
CA ARG A 135 -9.07 -4.73 16.73
C ARG A 135 -8.00 -5.35 17.59
N ILE A 136 -8.08 -5.12 18.89
CA ILE A 136 -7.39 -5.91 19.90
C ILE A 136 -8.42 -6.69 20.69
N SER A 137 -8.19 -8.00 20.82
CA SER A 137 -9.03 -8.93 21.55
C SER A 137 -8.23 -9.67 22.62
N LEU A 138 -8.87 -9.87 23.76
CA LEU A 138 -8.35 -10.62 24.89
C LEU A 138 -9.27 -11.80 25.18
N GLU A 139 -8.68 -13.00 25.17
CA GLU A 139 -9.34 -14.28 25.44
C GLU A 139 -8.78 -14.87 26.73
N THR A 140 -9.65 -15.04 27.71
CA THR A 140 -9.32 -15.69 28.98
C THR A 140 -9.56 -17.18 28.89
N ASN A 141 -8.83 -17.97 29.69
CA ASN A 141 -9.25 -19.36 29.93
C ASN A 141 -10.54 -19.35 30.79
N GLY A 142 -11.44 -20.33 30.61
CA GLY A 142 -12.77 -20.30 31.22
C GLY A 142 -12.82 -20.26 32.77
N LYS A 143 -11.67 -20.32 33.45
CA LYS A 143 -11.54 -20.22 34.92
C LYS A 143 -11.25 -18.80 35.41
N GLN A 144 -11.05 -17.84 34.50
CA GLN A 144 -10.75 -16.45 34.80
C GLN A 144 -11.99 -15.57 34.59
N LYS A 145 -12.15 -14.55 35.44
CA LYS A 145 -13.23 -13.57 35.34
C LYS A 145 -12.67 -12.22 34.91
N PHE A 146 -13.21 -11.70 33.82
CA PHE A 146 -12.89 -10.35 33.35
C PHE A 146 -13.56 -9.31 34.25
N LEU A 147 -12.79 -8.37 34.80
CA LEU A 147 -13.30 -7.36 35.74
C LEU A 147 -13.41 -5.97 35.11
N SER A 148 -12.41 -5.54 34.33
CA SER A 148 -12.37 -4.20 33.75
C SER A 148 -11.58 -4.13 32.44
N GLY A 149 -11.90 -3.13 31.62
CA GLY A 149 -11.42 -2.93 30.25
C GLY A 149 -12.45 -3.37 29.21
N GLN A 150 -12.02 -3.51 27.95
CA GLN A 150 -12.84 -4.06 26.87
C GLN A 150 -12.23 -5.35 26.33
N LYS A 151 -12.99 -6.45 26.32
CA LYS A 151 -12.51 -7.74 25.76
C LYS A 151 -12.16 -7.63 24.28
N VAL A 152 -12.90 -6.81 23.54
CA VAL A 152 -12.63 -6.48 22.14
C VAL A 152 -12.78 -4.98 21.99
N GLN A 153 -11.78 -4.33 21.41
CA GLN A 153 -11.75 -2.89 21.23
C GLN A 153 -11.11 -2.56 19.89
N VAL A 154 -11.58 -1.47 19.27
CA VAL A 154 -11.02 -0.96 18.01
C VAL A 154 -9.71 -0.25 18.32
N ILE A 155 -8.68 -0.55 17.54
CA ILE A 155 -7.42 0.19 17.55
C ILE A 155 -7.57 1.32 16.53
N GLN A 156 -7.33 2.55 16.98
CA GLN A 156 -7.33 3.71 16.08
C GLN A 156 -6.16 3.60 15.08
N ARG A 157 -6.20 4.46 14.06
CA ARG A 157 -5.10 4.57 13.11
C ARG A 157 -3.81 4.89 13.86
N LEU A 158 -2.76 4.12 13.60
CA LEU A 158 -1.41 4.37 14.10
C LEU A 158 -0.54 4.84 12.93
N GLU A 159 0.15 5.95 13.10
CA GLU A 159 1.26 6.39 12.25
C GLU A 159 2.44 5.41 12.35
N GLY A 160 3.43 5.57 11.46
CA GLY A 160 4.69 4.85 11.59
C GLY A 160 5.41 5.24 12.89
N GLY A 161 5.82 4.25 13.69
CA GLY A 161 6.41 4.43 15.01
C GLY A 161 5.40 4.74 16.14
N GLU A 162 4.11 4.88 15.85
CA GLU A 162 3.11 5.20 16.87
C GLU A 162 2.70 3.95 17.65
N SER A 163 2.24 4.15 18.90
CA SER A 163 1.76 3.09 19.78
C SER A 163 0.43 3.47 20.43
N ALA A 164 -0.46 2.49 20.61
CA ALA A 164 -1.63 2.60 21.46
C ALA A 164 -1.50 1.66 22.66
N GLU A 165 -1.86 2.14 23.85
CA GLU A 165 -1.78 1.39 25.09
C GLU A 165 -3.14 0.80 25.50
N TYR A 166 -3.11 -0.41 26.04
CA TYR A 166 -4.28 -1.15 26.48
C TYR A 166 -4.02 -1.78 27.83
N SER A 167 -5.05 -1.78 28.68
CA SER A 167 -5.01 -2.35 30.02
C SER A 167 -6.31 -3.09 30.34
N TRP A 168 -6.18 -4.21 31.04
CA TRP A 168 -7.29 -5.03 31.51
C TRP A 168 -7.08 -5.44 32.96
N LEU A 169 -8.19 -5.62 33.68
CA LEU A 169 -8.21 -6.19 35.03
C LEU A 169 -8.87 -7.57 34.97
N ILE A 170 -8.15 -8.59 35.41
CA ILE A 170 -8.56 -9.99 35.29
C ILE A 170 -8.41 -10.68 36.63
N MET A 171 -9.44 -11.37 37.08
CA MET A 171 -9.41 -12.20 38.28
C MET A 171 -9.14 -13.66 37.88
N GLY A 172 -8.16 -14.29 38.50
CA GLY A 172 -7.79 -15.69 38.25
C GLY A 172 -6.44 -15.86 37.56
N LYS A 173 -5.70 -16.87 38.01
CA LYS A 173 -4.41 -17.29 37.45
C LYS A 173 -4.56 -18.04 36.12
N GLY A 174 -3.50 -18.02 35.33
CA GLY A 174 -3.34 -18.77 34.08
C GLY A 174 -3.14 -17.92 32.84
N ALA A 175 -3.01 -18.59 31.70
CA ALA A 175 -2.74 -17.98 30.42
C ALA A 175 -3.92 -17.16 29.89
N VAL A 176 -3.59 -16.00 29.31
CA VAL A 176 -4.51 -15.11 28.60
C VAL A 176 -3.93 -14.85 27.21
N LYS A 177 -4.74 -15.04 26.17
CA LYS A 177 -4.32 -14.82 24.78
C LYS A 177 -4.77 -13.44 24.31
N ILE A 178 -3.86 -12.71 23.67
CA ILE A 178 -4.12 -11.39 23.10
C ILE A 178 -3.86 -11.44 21.60
N THR A 179 -4.79 -10.92 20.82
CA THR A 179 -4.65 -10.82 19.36
C THR A 179 -4.94 -9.39 18.92
N ALA A 180 -4.11 -8.82 18.05
CA ALA A 180 -4.27 -7.45 17.56
C ALA A 180 -4.05 -7.35 16.04
N GLY A 181 -4.80 -6.47 15.38
CA GLY A 181 -4.57 -6.10 13.98
C GLY A 181 -5.80 -6.22 13.08
N ALA A 182 -5.55 -6.24 11.77
CA ALA A 182 -6.55 -6.38 10.71
C ALA A 182 -5.92 -7.05 9.47
N VAL A 183 -6.75 -7.50 8.54
CA VAL A 183 -6.27 -8.15 7.29
C VAL A 183 -5.33 -7.28 6.46
N ASN A 184 -5.44 -5.95 6.55
CA ASN A 184 -4.59 -5.00 5.82
C ASN A 184 -3.31 -4.60 6.57
N THR A 185 -3.14 -4.99 7.83
CA THR A 185 -1.93 -4.70 8.63
C THR A 185 -1.23 -5.95 9.14
N GLY A 186 -1.83 -7.13 8.89
CA GLY A 186 -1.45 -8.36 9.57
C GLY A 186 -2.15 -8.49 10.94
N ILE A 187 -2.15 -9.72 11.45
CA ILE A 187 -2.69 -10.06 12.76
C ILE A 187 -1.55 -10.65 13.59
N ILE A 188 -1.29 -10.05 14.75
CA ILE A 188 -0.31 -10.52 15.72
C ILE A 188 -1.00 -11.15 16.92
N THR A 189 -0.36 -12.15 17.51
CA THR A 189 -0.87 -12.85 18.69
C THR A 189 0.23 -13.03 19.72
N THR A 190 -0.12 -12.91 20.99
CA THR A 190 0.77 -13.15 22.13
C THR A 190 -0.02 -13.75 23.29
N THR A 191 0.69 -14.30 24.28
CA THR A 191 0.11 -14.89 25.48
C THR A 191 0.78 -14.30 26.71
N ALA A 192 -0.01 -13.92 27.70
CA ALA A 192 0.45 -13.47 29.01
C ALA A 192 0.05 -14.49 30.09
N GLU A 193 0.96 -14.79 31.02
CA GLU A 193 0.68 -15.67 32.16
C GLU A 193 0.37 -14.85 33.40
N LEU A 194 -0.83 -15.02 33.97
CA LEU A 194 -1.23 -14.43 35.24
C LEU A 194 -0.85 -15.40 36.37
N LYS A 195 0.12 -15.04 37.21
CA LYS A 195 0.73 -15.94 38.20
C LYS A 195 0.34 -15.63 39.63
#